data_AF-A0A7G1P184-F1
#
_entry.id   AF-A0A7G1P184-F1
#
_cell.length_a   1.000
_cell.length_b   1.000
_cell.length_c   1.000
_cell.angle_alpha   90.00
_cell.angle_beta   90.00
_cell.angle_gamma   90.00
#
_symmetry.space_group_name_H-M   'P 1'
#
loop_
_entity.id
_entity.type
_entity.pdbx_description
1 polymer ?
#
loop_
_entity_poly.entity_id
_entity_poly.type
_entity_poly.pdbx_seq_one_letter_code
_entity_poly.pdbx_strand_id
1 'polypeptide(L)' 'MAGASAQGKTYRCPGCDQLIPSGVPHVVAWPEHCGVDERRHWHKACWNAKDRRTTRVQRSRNAPRF' A
#
# COMPACT_ATOMS: atom_id res chain seq x y z
N MET A 1 4.49 9.77 -12.64
CA MET A 1 4.04 8.52 -13.28
C MET A 1 2.88 7.93 -12.50
N ALA A 2 1.71 7.77 -13.12
CA ALA A 2 0.56 7.09 -12.52
C ALA A 2 0.76 5.57 -12.69
N GLY A 3 0.89 4.84 -11.57
CA GLY A 3 1.07 3.40 -11.59
C GLY A 3 -0.18 2.69 -12.09
N ALA A 4 -0.03 1.87 -13.13
CA ALA A 4 -1.12 1.12 -13.74
C ALA A 4 -1.80 0.22 -12.70
N SER A 5 -3.13 0.36 -12.58
CA SER A 5 -3.95 -0.55 -11.80
C SER A 5 -4.10 -1.85 -12.58
N ALA A 6 -3.71 -2.99 -12.00
CA ALA A 6 -4.08 -4.28 -12.60
C ALA A 6 -5.60 -4.41 -12.55
N GLN A 7 -6.23 -4.44 -13.72
CA GLN A 7 -7.69 -4.55 -13.86
C GLN A 7 -8.16 -5.85 -13.17
N GLY A 8 -9.14 -5.71 -12.27
CA GLY A 8 -9.69 -6.82 -11.46
C GLY A 8 -8.94 -7.17 -10.17
N LYS A 9 -7.78 -6.56 -9.88
CA LYS A 9 -7.07 -6.81 -8.60
C LYS A 9 -7.38 -5.73 -7.57
N THR A 10 -7.71 -6.17 -6.37
CA THR A 10 -7.89 -5.30 -5.19
C THR A 10 -6.63 -5.36 -4.34
N TYR A 11 -6.08 -4.20 -3.99
CA TYR A 11 -4.83 -4.10 -3.22
C TYR A 11 -5.07 -3.52 -1.83
N ARG A 12 -4.21 -3.85 -0.85
CA ARG A 12 -4.35 -3.31 0.51
C ARG A 12 -3.44 -2.10 0.73
N CYS A 13 -4.02 -1.01 1.24
CA CYS A 13 -3.31 0.23 1.52
C CYS A 13 -2.58 0.18 2.87
N PRO A 14 -1.25 0.34 2.95
CA PRO A 14 -0.52 0.27 4.22
C PRO A 14 -0.88 1.35 5.24
N GLY A 15 -1.26 2.55 4.79
CA GLY A 15 -1.54 3.68 5.68
C GLY A 15 -2.90 3.62 6.39
N CYS A 16 -3.87 2.89 5.84
CA CYS A 16 -5.23 2.80 6.39
C CYS A 16 -5.78 1.38 6.48
N ASP A 17 -5.02 0.38 6.03
CA ASP A 17 -5.38 -1.04 6.01
C ASP A 17 -6.59 -1.41 5.13
N GLN A 18 -7.22 -0.41 4.49
CA GLN A 18 -8.36 -0.58 3.60
C GLN A 18 -7.98 -1.11 2.21
N LEU A 19 -8.97 -1.72 1.56
CA LEU A 19 -8.87 -2.23 0.20
C LEU A 19 -9.01 -1.11 -0.84
N ILE A 20 -8.16 -1.14 -1.86
CA ILE A 20 -8.15 -0.29 -3.05
C ILE A 20 -8.74 -1.15 -4.19
N PRO A 21 -10.02 -0.98 -4.53
CA PRO A 21 -10.63 -1.75 -5.62
C PRO A 21 -10.08 -1.30 -6.98
N SER A 22 -10.20 -2.18 -7.97
CA SER A 22 -9.81 -1.85 -9.34
C SER A 22 -10.64 -0.70 -9.89
N GLY A 23 -9.99 0.24 -10.57
CA GLY A 23 -10.63 1.46 -11.08
C GLY A 23 -10.53 2.68 -10.14
N VAL A 24 -10.11 2.48 -8.89
CA VAL A 24 -9.80 3.61 -7.99
C VAL A 24 -8.40 4.16 -8.27
N PRO A 25 -8.27 5.49 -8.51
CA PRO A 25 -6.96 6.12 -8.68
C PRO A 25 -6.09 5.97 -7.42
N HIS A 26 -4.95 5.31 -7.54
CA HIS A 26 -4.03 5.05 -6.43
C HIS A 26 -2.56 5.25 -6.85
N VAL A 27 -1.68 5.27 -5.85
CA VAL A 27 -0.24 5.42 -5.99
C VAL A 27 0.41 4.08 -5.75
N VAL A 28 1.36 3.70 -6.61
CA VAL A 28 2.22 2.54 -6.41
C VAL A 28 3.59 3.07 -6.05
N ALA A 29 4.12 2.64 -4.90
CA ALA A 29 5.42 3.04 -4.41
C ALA A 29 6.26 1.79 -4.10
N TRP A 30 7.54 1.86 -4.43
CA TRP A 30 8.52 0.81 -4.14
C TRP A 30 9.81 1.46 -3.64
N PRO A 31 10.63 0.78 -2.82
CA PRO A 31 11.91 1.30 -2.37
C PRO A 31 12.89 1.37 -3.54
N GLU A 32 13.69 2.44 -3.63
CA GLU A 32 14.69 2.60 -4.69
C GLU A 32 15.77 1.49 -4.65
N HIS A 33 16.07 0.95 -3.46
CA HIS A 33 17.15 -0.02 -3.26
C HIS A 33 16.72 -1.49 -3.22
N CYS A 34 15.42 -1.79 -3.05
CA CYS A 34 14.90 -3.17 -3.01
C CYS A 34 14.28 -3.62 -4.33
N GLY A 35 14.27 -2.74 -5.34
CA GLY A 35 13.70 -3.03 -6.64
C GLY A 35 12.17 -3.04 -6.66
N VAL A 36 11.63 -3.29 -7.85
CA VAL A 36 10.20 -3.17 -8.15
C VAL A 36 9.34 -4.30 -7.56
N ASP A 37 9.95 -5.28 -6.89
CA ASP A 37 9.25 -6.45 -6.37
C ASP A 37 8.42 -6.10 -5.12
N GLU A 38 8.92 -5.19 -4.28
CA GLU A 38 8.21 -4.67 -3.11
C GLU A 38 7.26 -3.50 -3.43
N ARG A 39 6.47 -3.63 -4.51
CA ARG A 39 5.45 -2.64 -4.88
C ARG A 39 4.32 -2.61 -3.85
N ARG A 40 4.15 -1.45 -3.20
CA ARG A 40 3.08 -1.16 -2.23
C ARG A 40 2.08 -0.20 -2.85
N HIS A 41 0.80 -0.51 -2.69
CA HIS A 41 -0.30 0.28 -3.24
C HIS A 41 -0.91 1.18 -2.17
N TRP A 42 -1.10 2.46 -2.47
CA TRP A 42 -1.58 3.46 -1.52
C TRP A 42 -2.72 4.27 -2.13
N HIS A 43 -3.77 4.56 -1.37
CA HIS A 43 -4.69 5.63 -1.76
C HIS A 43 -3.92 6.95 -1.91
N LYS A 44 -4.31 7.80 -2.87
CA LYS A 44 -3.69 9.13 -3.06
C LYS A 44 -3.63 9.95 -1.76
N ALA A 45 -4.73 10.00 -1.02
CA ALA A 45 -4.81 10.73 0.25
C ALA A 45 -3.90 10.12 1.34
N CYS A 46 -3.81 8.79 1.41
CA CYS A 46 -2.94 8.09 2.34
C CYS A 46 -1.47 8.30 1.99
N TRP A 47 -1.12 8.32 0.70
CA TRP A 47 0.22 8.61 0.23
C TRP A 47 0.68 10.04 0.58
N ASN A 48 -0.17 11.04 0.31
CA ASN A 48 0.17 12.44 0.64
C ASN A 48 0.37 12.66 2.14
N ALA A 49 -0.32 11.88 2.96
CA ALA A 49 -0.19 11.93 4.40
C ALA A 49 0.78 10.88 4.95
N LYS A 50 1.53 10.12 4.12
CA LYS A 50 2.35 8.97 4.59
C LYS A 50 3.32 9.32 5.70
N ASP A 51 3.82 10.55 5.70
CA ASP A 51 4.79 11.07 6.66
C ASP A 51 4.14 11.34 8.03
N ARG A 52 2.93 11.90 8.01
CA ARG A 52 2.13 12.24 9.21
C ARG A 52 1.26 11.07 9.71
N ARG A 53 0.85 10.20 8.79
CA ARG A 53 0.09 8.96 8.98
C ARG A 53 1.00 7.76 8.76
N THR A 54 2.28 7.82 9.13
CA THR A 54 3.08 6.60 9.28
C THR A 54 2.57 5.87 10.53
N THR A 55 1.37 5.33 10.38
CA THR A 55 0.77 4.33 11.25
C THR A 55 1.72 3.16 11.17
N ARG A 56 2.65 3.14 12.13
CA ARG A 56 3.21 1.97 12.79
C ARG A 56 3.00 0.75 11.93
N VAL A 57 4.02 0.37 11.14
CA VAL A 57 4.19 -0.96 10.54
C VAL A 57 3.37 -1.91 11.39
N GLN A 58 2.28 -2.47 10.83
CA GLN A 58 1.56 -3.58 11.44
C GLN A 58 2.57 -4.73 11.49
N ARG A 59 3.45 -4.66 12.49
CA ARG A 59 4.41 -5.67 12.87
C ARG A 59 3.56 -6.86 13.22
N SER A 60 3.51 -7.78 12.27
CA SER A 60 3.06 -9.15 12.38
C SER A 60 1.90 -9.36 13.34
N ARG A 61 0.66 -9.16 12.88
CA ARG A 61 -0.52 -9.74 13.54
C ARG A 61 -0.65 -11.26 13.28
N ASN A 62 0.48 -11.92 13.05
CA ASN A 62 0.60 -13.35 12.78
C ASN A 62 1.62 -13.97 13.75
N ALA A 63 1.41 -13.74 15.05
CA ALA A 63 2.04 -14.56 16.08
C ALA A 63 1.15 -15.81 16.26
N PRO A 64 1.67 -17.03 16.02
CA PRO A 64 0.90 -18.24 16.28
C PRO A 64 0.55 -18.29 17.77
N ARG A 65 -0.73 -18.50 18.06
CA ARG A 65 -1.20 -18.71 19.43
C ARG A 65 -0.98 -20.19 19.72
N PHE A 66 -0.02 -20.50 20.58
CA PHE A 66 0.09 -21.80 21.25
C PHE A 66 -0.49 -21.66 22.66
#